data_AF-A0A961TBV3-F1
#
_entry.id   AF-A0A961TBV3-F1
#
_cell.length_a   1.000
_cell.length_b   1.000
_cell.length_c   1.000
_cell.angle_alpha   90.00
_cell.angle_beta   90.00
_cell.angle_gamma   90.00
#
_symmetry.space_group_name_H-M   'P 1'
#
loop_
_entity.id
_entity.type
_entity.pdbx_description
1 polymer ?
#
loop_
_entity_poly.entity_id
_entity_poly.type
_entity_poly.pdbx_seq_one_letter_code
_entity_poly.pdbx_strand_id
1 'polypeptide(L)' 'MSRIGKKPVEVPAGVTASVDGQTVTAKGPKGELKF' A
#
# COMPACT_ATOMS: atom_id res chain seq x y z
N MET A 1 -6.57 -21.37 5.01
CA MET A 1 -6.89 -20.02 4.49
C MET A 1 -6.52 -18.99 5.54
N SER A 2 -5.58 -18.08 5.21
CA SER A 2 -5.11 -17.06 6.16
C SER A 2 -6.19 -16.04 6.47
N ARG A 3 -6.43 -15.74 7.75
CA ARG A 3 -7.39 -14.74 8.22
C ARG A 3 -6.91 -13.30 8.02
N ILE A 4 -5.61 -13.09 7.78
CA ILE A 4 -4.98 -11.76 7.70
C ILE A 4 -5.04 -11.21 6.28
N GLY A 5 -4.75 -12.03 5.27
CA GLY A 5 -4.80 -11.60 3.86
C GLY A 5 -6.21 -11.26 3.34
N LYS A 6 -7.26 -11.62 4.08
CA LYS A 6 -8.66 -11.26 3.79
C LYS A 6 -9.10 -9.93 4.41
N LYS A 7 -8.25 -9.30 5.23
CA LYS A 7 -8.54 -7.98 5.81
C LYS A 7 -8.01 -6.91 4.87
N PRO A 8 -8.87 -6.16 4.17
CA PRO A 8 -8.40 -5.03 3.35
C PRO A 8 -7.75 -3.98 4.26
N VAL A 9 -6.64 -3.41 3.79
CA VAL A 9 -5.98 -2.27 4.44
C VAL A 9 -6.56 -1.00 3.83
N GLU A 10 -7.13 -0.14 4.67
CA GLU A 10 -7.64 1.15 4.23
C GLU A 10 -6.48 2.08 3.88
N VAL A 11 -6.48 2.61 2.66
CA VAL A 11 -5.49 3.60 2.22
C VAL A 11 -5.91 4.97 2.73
N PRO A 12 -5.09 5.65 3.56
CA PRO A 12 -5.44 6.95 4.10
C PRO A 12 -5.58 8.00 3.00
N ALA A 13 -6.50 8.96 3.17
CA ALA A 13 -6.64 10.10 2.25
C ALA A 13 -5.30 10.88 2.18
N GLY A 14 -4.75 11.01 0.97
CA GLY A 14 -3.44 11.63 0.73
C GLY A 14 -2.27 10.65 0.60
N VAL A 15 -2.54 9.33 0.60
CA VAL A 15 -1.57 8.30 0.23
C VAL A 15 -1.96 7.69 -1.11
N THR A 16 -1.02 7.73 -2.07
CA THR A 16 -1.15 7.07 -3.37
C THR A 16 -0.36 5.78 -3.34
N ALA A 17 -1.05 4.63 -3.38
CA ALA A 17 -0.42 3.32 -3.54
C ALA A 17 -0.45 2.93 -5.02
N SER A 18 0.73 2.74 -5.62
CA SER A 18 0.92 2.22 -6.98
C SER A 18 1.53 0.83 -6.90
N VAL A 19 1.02 -0.10 -7.70
CA VAL A 19 1.51 -1.48 -7.75
C VAL A 19 1.97 -1.77 -9.17
N ASP A 20 3.28 -1.90 -9.34
CA ASP A 20 3.93 -2.24 -10.61
C ASP A 20 4.54 -3.65 -10.51
N GLY A 21 3.73 -4.66 -10.86
CA GLY A 21 4.11 -6.06 -10.78
C GLY A 21 4.29 -6.53 -9.33
N GLN A 22 5.54 -6.73 -8.91
CA GLN A 22 5.90 -7.02 -7.51
C GLN A 22 6.32 -5.79 -6.73
N THR A 23 6.53 -4.66 -7.41
CA THR A 23 7.00 -3.43 -6.76
C THR A 23 5.79 -2.64 -6.25
N VAL A 24 5.71 -2.43 -4.95
CA VAL A 24 4.65 -1.64 -4.31
C VAL A 24 5.22 -0.30 -3.88
N THR A 25 4.75 0.77 -4.49
CA THR A 25 5.17 2.13 -4.17
C THR A 25 4.04 2.86 -3.45
N ALA A 26 4.26 3.24 -2.20
CA ALA A 26 3.32 4.04 -1.41
C ALA A 26 3.89 5.46 -1.23
N LYS A 27 3.26 6.44 -1.87
CA LYS A 27 3.60 7.86 -1.77
C LYS A 27 2.64 8.55 -0.82
N GLY A 28 3.16 9.14 0.25
CA GLY A 28 2.36 9.85 1.24
C GLY A 28 3.00 11.16 1.71
N PRO A 29 2.35 11.88 2.64
CA PRO A 29 2.83 13.18 3.13
C PRO A 29 4.17 13.10 3.88
N LYS A 30 4.59 11.89 4.30
CA LYS A 30 5.85 11.64 5.00
C LYS A 30 6.97 11.12 4.09
N GLY A 31 6.75 11.01 2.78
CA GLY A 31 7.72 10.50 1.82
C GLY A 31 7.19 9.33 0.97
N GLU A 32 8.10 8.69 0.24
CA GLU A 32 7.81 7.54 -0.64
C GLU A 32 8.41 6.27 -0.03
N LEU A 33 7.62 5.21 0.09
CA LEU A 33 8.04 3.86 0.45
C LEU A 33 7.97 2.97 -0.78
N LYS A 34 9.02 2.18 -1.04
CA LYS A 34 9.10 1.21 -2.13
C LYS A 34 9.39 -0.17 -1.52
N PHE A 35 8.56 -1.15 -1.85
CA PHE A 35 8.72 -2.55 -1.50
C PHE A 35 8.82 -3.40 -2.76
#